data_AF-A0A7X6AQ22-F1
#
_entry.id   AF-A0A7X6AQ22-F1
#
_cell.length_a   1.000
_cell.length_b   1.000
_cell.length_c   1.000
_cell.angle_alpha   90.00
_cell.angle_beta   90.00
_cell.angle_gamma   90.00
#
_symmetry.space_group_name_H-M   'P 1'
#
loop_
_entity.id
_entity.type
_entity.pdbx_description
1 polymer ?
#
loop_
_entity_poly.entity_id
_entity_poly.type
_entity_poly.pdbx_seq_one_letter_code
_entity_poly.pdbx_strand_id
1 'polypeptide(L)' 'APHPAFFAYRIDYGGHLQTGVVGALDLDGLHDGRVLTHENVRPERTALLARHLEVVGATSSPIALTHEADDRLRTILDGA' A
#
# COMPACT_ATOMS: atom_id res chain seq x y z
N ALA A 1 -22.29 -3.98 5.03
CA ALA A 1 -21.00 -4.29 5.68
C ALA A 1 -19.87 -3.95 4.70
N PRO A 2 -18.68 -3.54 5.15
CA PRO A 2 -17.53 -3.45 4.26
C PRO A 2 -17.16 -4.85 3.74
N HIS A 3 -16.81 -4.94 2.47
CA HIS A 3 -16.33 -6.16 1.82
C HIS A 3 -14.88 -5.93 1.38
N PRO A 4 -14.01 -6.96 1.37
CA PRO A 4 -12.68 -6.83 0.81
C PRO A 4 -12.74 -6.27 -0.60
N ALA A 5 -12.06 -5.15 -0.83
CA ALA A 5 -12.08 -4.46 -2.10
C ALA A 5 -10.70 -3.85 -2.37
N PHE A 6 -10.38 -3.78 -3.65
CA PHE A 6 -9.29 -2.98 -4.18
C PHE A 6 -9.89 -1.74 -4.84
N PHE A 7 -9.18 -0.63 -4.74
CA PHE A 7 -9.55 0.64 -5.33
C PHE A 7 -8.48 1.04 -6.35
N ALA A 8 -8.88 1.32 -7.57
CA ALA A 8 -8.00 2.01 -8.51
C ALA A 8 -7.92 3.49 -8.11
N TYR A 9 -6.73 4.06 -8.14
CA TYR A 9 -6.51 5.47 -7.90
C TYR A 9 -5.68 6.11 -9.01
N ARG A 10 -5.83 7.42 -9.17
CA ARG A 10 -5.05 8.24 -10.08
C ARG A 10 -4.61 9.51 -9.37
N ILE A 11 -3.31 9.79 -9.39
CA ILE A 11 -2.73 11.04 -8.90
C ILE A 11 -2.13 11.78 -10.09
N ASP A 12 -2.50 13.05 -10.22
CA ASP A 12 -1.89 14.00 -11.13
C ASP A 12 -1.07 15.00 -10.31
N TYR A 13 0.23 15.06 -10.56
CA TYR A 13 1.11 16.01 -9.91
C TYR A 13 2.26 16.42 -10.83
N GLY A 14 2.43 17.73 -11.06
CA GLY A 14 3.56 18.26 -11.81
C GLY A 14 3.63 17.78 -13.27
N GLY A 15 2.47 17.46 -13.89
CA GLY A 15 2.41 16.91 -15.24
C GLY A 15 2.71 15.41 -15.32
N HIS A 16 2.87 14.75 -14.17
CA HIS A 16 2.98 13.30 -14.08
C HIS A 16 1.67 12.70 -13.61
N LEU A 17 1.18 11.73 -14.38
CA LEU A 17 0.04 10.92 -14.04
C LEU A 17 0.53 9.56 -13.53
N GLN A 18 0.11 9.19 -12.32
CA GLN A 18 0.36 7.87 -11.77
C GLN A 18 -0.97 7.22 -11.40
N THR A 19 -1.20 6.02 -11.95
CA THR A 19 -2.29 5.14 -11.53
C THR A 19 -1.76 4.03 -10.64
N GLY A 20 -2.63 3.46 -9.81
CA GLY A 20 -2.26 2.32 -8.97
C GLY A 20 -3.46 1.72 -8.27
N VAL A 21 -3.18 0.71 -7.45
CA VAL A 21 -4.19 0.01 -6.65
C VAL A 21 -3.96 0.31 -5.17
N VAL A 22 -5.02 0.64 -4.44
CA VAL A 22 -5.04 0.70 -2.98
C VAL A 22 -5.91 -0.43 -2.45
N GLY A 23 -5.44 -1.09 -1.40
CA GLY A 23 -6.19 -2.13 -0.69
C GLY A 23 -5.61 -2.36 0.70
N ALA A 24 -6.20 -3.31 1.42
CA ALA A 24 -5.63 -3.81 2.67
C ALA A 24 -4.59 -4.91 2.37
N LEU A 25 -3.52 -4.94 3.16
CA LEU A 25 -2.52 -6.00 3.14
C LEU A 25 -2.78 -6.99 4.28
N ASP A 26 -2.76 -8.27 3.95
CA ASP A 26 -2.74 -9.35 4.95
C ASP A 26 -1.37 -9.41 5.63
N LEU A 27 -1.34 -9.21 6.95
CA LEU A 27 -0.10 -9.20 7.74
C LEU A 27 0.52 -10.59 7.87
N ASP A 28 -0.28 -11.67 7.75
CA ASP A 28 0.25 -13.03 7.77
C ASP A 28 1.22 -13.26 6.60
N GLY A 29 1.05 -12.52 5.51
CA GLY A 29 1.97 -12.50 4.36
C GLY A 29 3.42 -12.15 4.72
N LEU A 30 3.64 -11.36 5.78
CA LEU A 30 4.99 -11.05 6.27
C LEU A 30 5.62 -12.23 7.01
N HIS A 31 4.81 -13.08 7.63
CA HIS A 31 5.27 -14.23 8.41
C HIS A 31 5.49 -15.47 7.55
N ASP A 32 4.68 -15.65 6.51
CA ASP A 32 4.73 -16.81 5.60
C ASP A 32 5.58 -16.57 4.33
N GLY A 33 6.11 -15.35 4.16
CA GLY A 33 7.02 -15.00 3.06
C GLY A 33 6.34 -14.60 1.76
N ARG A 34 5.00 -14.47 1.71
CA ARG A 34 4.29 -13.88 0.55
C ARG A 34 4.59 -12.39 0.37
N VAL A 35 4.95 -11.68 1.44
CA VAL A 35 5.34 -10.26 1.42
C VAL A 35 6.81 -10.15 1.77
N LEU A 36 7.60 -9.67 0.82
CA LEU A 36 9.05 -9.52 0.98
C LEU A 36 9.40 -8.11 1.44
N THR A 37 10.26 -8.01 2.46
CA THR A 37 10.85 -6.74 2.90
C THR A 37 12.18 -6.49 2.18
N HIS A 38 12.41 -5.27 1.71
CA HIS A 38 13.67 -4.90 1.04
C HIS A 38 14.73 -4.36 2.00
N GLU A 39 14.38 -4.04 3.24
CA GLU A 39 15.29 -3.55 4.28
C GLU A 39 14.76 -3.80 5.71
N ASN A 40 15.63 -3.68 6.71
CA ASN A 40 15.25 -3.70 8.11
C ASN A 40 14.73 -2.35 8.59
N VAL A 41 13.86 -2.35 9.60
CA VAL A 41 13.30 -1.13 10.19
C VAL A 41 14.14 -0.63 11.37
N ARG A 42 14.08 0.68 11.64
CA ARG A 42 14.61 1.28 12.87
C ARG A 42 13.54 1.24 13.96
N PRO A 43 13.75 0.55 15.10
CA PRO A 43 12.72 0.37 16.12
C PRO A 43 12.09 1.67 16.63
N GLU A 44 12.90 2.71 16.82
CA GLU A 44 12.44 4.04 17.25
C GLU A 44 11.44 4.65 16.26
N ARG A 45 11.71 4.53 14.95
CA ARG A 45 10.83 5.06 13.91
C ARG A 45 9.52 4.29 13.86
N THR A 46 9.56 2.97 14.02
CA THR A 46 8.35 2.12 14.08
C THR A 46 7.48 2.48 15.28
N ALA A 47 8.08 2.67 16.46
CA ALA A 47 7.35 3.07 17.66
C ALA A 47 6.65 4.42 17.51
N LEU A 48 7.31 5.41 16.89
CA LEU A 48 6.71 6.71 16.61
C LEU A 48 5.52 6.63 15.64
N LEU A 49 5.62 5.80 14.59
CA LEU A 49 4.53 5.59 13.64
C LEU A 49 3.34 4.86 14.27
N ALA A 50 3.59 3.85 15.12
CA ALA A 50 2.54 3.16 15.88
C ALA A 50 1.80 4.14 16.80
N ARG A 51 2.54 4.94 17.58
CA ARG A 51 1.96 5.97 18.44
C ARG A 51 1.18 7.03 17.66
N HIS A 52 1.64 7.41 16.48
CA HIS A 52 0.90 8.34 15.62
C HIS A 52 -0.46 7.74 15.22
N LEU A 53 -0.48 6.49 14.77
CA LEU A 53 -1.72 5.81 14.40
C LEU A 53 -2.69 5.72 15.58
N GLU A 54 -2.20 5.36 16.76
CA GLU A 54 -3.03 5.24 17.99
C GLU A 54 -3.65 6.58 18.41
N VAL A 55 -2.90 7.68 18.32
CA VAL A 55 -3.34 9.00 18.80
C VAL A 55 -4.21 9.73 17.76
N VAL A 56 -3.86 9.64 16.48
CA VAL A 56 -4.55 10.36 15.39
C VAL A 56 -5.70 9.54 14.82
N GLY A 57 -5.61 8.20 14.87
CA GLY A 57 -6.60 7.29 14.29
C GLY A 57 -6.48 7.15 12.77
N ALA A 58 -5.37 7.58 12.17
CA ALA A 58 -5.13 7.49 10.73
C ALA A 58 -3.67 7.14 10.42
N THR A 59 -3.45 6.41 9.33
CA THR A 59 -2.10 6.20 8.79
C THR A 59 -1.64 7.44 8.04
N SER A 60 -0.42 7.91 8.32
CA SER A 60 0.19 9.05 7.64
C SER A 60 0.89 8.67 6.34
N SER A 61 1.09 7.37 6.08
CA SER A 61 1.87 6.90 4.94
C SER A 61 1.42 5.51 4.53
N PRO A 62 0.92 5.32 3.29
CA PRO A 62 0.64 4.00 2.77
C PRO A 62 1.94 3.21 2.58
N ILE A 63 1.84 1.89 2.68
CA ILE A 63 2.95 0.99 2.33
C ILE A 63 2.92 0.80 0.82
N ALA A 64 4.04 1.11 0.16
CA ALA A 64 4.20 0.81 -1.26
C ALA A 64 4.58 -0.66 -1.43
N LEU A 65 3.85 -1.36 -2.30
CA LEU A 65 4.14 -2.73 -2.70
C LEU A 65 4.37 -2.76 -4.20
N THR A 66 5.20 -3.70 -4.62
CA THR A 66 5.33 -4.08 -6.03
C THR A 66 4.83 -5.51 -6.19
N HIS A 67 4.40 -5.84 -7.40
CA HIS A 67 3.95 -7.17 -7.76
C HIS A 67 4.52 -7.52 -9.14
N GLU A 68 4.50 -8.80 -9.49
CA GLU A 68 4.83 -9.24 -10.85
C GLU A 68 3.88 -8.60 -11.86
N ALA A 69 4.38 -8.33 -13.08
CA ALA A 69 3.57 -7.70 -14.11
C ALA A 69 2.30 -8.52 -14.40
N ASP A 70 1.13 -7.86 -14.33
CA ASP A 70 -0.19 -8.45 -14.60
C ASP A 70 -0.92 -7.60 -15.65
N ASP A 71 -1.19 -8.20 -16.81
CA ASP A 71 -1.83 -7.53 -17.94
C ASP A 71 -3.30 -7.14 -17.68
N ARG A 72 -4.01 -7.91 -16.85
CA ARG A 72 -5.38 -7.59 -16.47
C ARG A 72 -5.40 -6.38 -15.56
N LEU A 73 -4.48 -6.34 -14.58
CA LEU A 73 -4.36 -5.20 -13.70
C LEU A 73 -3.97 -3.94 -14.48
N ARG A 74 -3.00 -4.06 -15.39
CA ARG A 74 -2.62 -2.95 -16.27
C ARG A 74 -3.81 -2.43 -17.07
N THR A 75 -4.59 -3.30 -17.68
CA THR A 75 -5.81 -2.91 -18.43
C THR A 75 -6.81 -2.15 -17.56
N ILE A 76 -7.01 -2.58 -16.31
CA ILE A 76 -7.91 -1.89 -15.36
C ILE A 76 -7.36 -0.50 -15.03
N LEU A 77 -6.06 -0.37 -14.79
CA LEU A 77 -5.42 0.89 -14.40
C LEU A 77 -5.28 1.88 -15.56
N ASP A 78 -5.11 1.42 -16.79
CA ASP A 78 -5.06 2.27 -17.99
C ASP A 78 -6.42 2.92 -18.29
N GLY A 79 -7.51 2.30 -17.82
CA GLY A 79 -8.87 2.82 -17.94
C GLY A 79 -9.32 3.76 -16.80
N ALA A 80 -8.50 3.93 -15.75
CA ALA A 80 -8.82 4.71 -14.56
C ALA A 80 -8.47 6.21 -14.71
#